data_AF-A0A914YB40-F1
#
_entry.id   AF-A0A914YB40-F1
#
_cell.length_a   1.000
_cell.length_b   1.000
_cell.length_c   1.000
_cell.angle_alpha   90.00
_cell.angle_beta   90.00
_cell.angle_gamma   90.00
#
_symmetry.space_group_name_H-M   'P 1'
#
loop_
_entity.id
_entity.type
_entity.pdbx_description
1 polymer ?
#
loop_
_entity_poly.entity_id
_entity_poly.type
_entity_poly.pdbx_seq_one_letter_code
_entity_poly.pdbx_strand_id
1 'polypeptide(L)'
;MPKALPETPNPVEVWCFWGCNPVDYIIDSRHVLLDELFNKFSGPLDLSTSIKIINNIRKIPYISMTQLRVSILQYRDLFLDSQITKTLSKKDYIYKLIDIFRDCMYDTIVLYLAIFPSDPEFNRRMITSFDPRWERWTEISYKNHLHGWAHKNLAQMFEFIRNVSVSSEICFEALREKLMSFASSFGRMGLDFRVFILEELQIIETRILKEKIESALQKFVLI
;
A
#
# COMPACT_ATOMS: atom_id res chain seq x y z
N MET A 1 2.48 -69.44 -27.96
CA MET A 1 3.07 -68.09 -28.07
C MET A 1 2.34 -67.16 -27.08
N PRO A 2 3.05 -66.40 -26.24
CA PRO A 2 2.41 -65.54 -25.25
C PRO A 2 1.79 -64.31 -25.92
N LYS A 3 0.55 -63.95 -25.54
CA LYS A 3 -0.05 -62.65 -25.87
C LYS A 3 0.72 -61.56 -25.12
N ALA A 4 1.24 -60.58 -25.85
CA ALA A 4 1.81 -59.37 -25.26
C ALA A 4 0.75 -58.70 -24.37
N LEU A 5 1.17 -58.34 -23.15
CA LEU A 5 0.38 -57.47 -22.26
C LEU A 5 0.18 -56.10 -22.94
N PRO A 6 -0.98 -55.43 -22.77
CA PRO A 6 -1.14 -54.09 -23.28
C PRO A 6 -0.11 -53.19 -22.60
N GLU A 7 0.67 -52.47 -23.41
CA GLU A 7 1.61 -51.46 -22.94
C GLU A 7 0.84 -50.48 -22.05
N THR A 8 1.32 -50.29 -20.82
CA THR A 8 0.80 -49.24 -19.93
C THR A 8 0.96 -47.91 -20.65
N PRO A 9 -0.08 -47.06 -20.76
CA PRO A 9 0.03 -45.81 -21.49
C PRO A 9 1.14 -44.97 -20.89
N ASN A 10 1.98 -44.38 -21.74
CA ASN A 10 3.01 -43.46 -21.31
C ASN A 10 2.33 -42.33 -20.51
N PRO A 11 2.78 -42.01 -19.28
CA PRO A 11 2.12 -41.00 -18.44
C PRO A 11 1.86 -39.68 -19.17
N VAL A 12 2.73 -39.30 -20.11
CA VAL A 12 2.63 -38.09 -20.94
C VAL A 12 1.41 -38.09 -21.87
N GLU A 13 0.99 -39.25 -22.37
CA GLU A 13 -0.17 -39.39 -23.26
C GLU A 13 -1.50 -39.27 -22.51
N VAL A 14 -1.53 -39.62 -21.22
CA VAL A 14 -2.72 -39.51 -20.36
C VAL A 14 -3.09 -38.04 -20.11
N TRP A 15 -2.10 -37.14 -20.02
CA TRP A 15 -2.34 -35.70 -19.84
C TRP A 15 -2.87 -35.03 -21.11
N CYS A 16 -2.46 -35.51 -22.29
CA CYS A 16 -2.94 -34.97 -23.57
C CYS A 16 -4.43 -35.29 -23.81
N PHE A 17 -4.96 -36.36 -23.19
CA PHE A 17 -6.36 -36.78 -23.34
C PHE A 17 -7.38 -35.83 -22.69
N TRP A 18 -6.95 -34.93 -21.80
CA TRP A 18 -7.81 -33.95 -21.11
C TRP A 18 -7.64 -32.50 -21.61
N GLY A 19 -6.86 -32.28 -22.67
CA GLY A 19 -6.72 -30.96 -23.31
C GLY A 19 -5.98 -29.89 -22.49
N CYS A 20 -5.51 -30.19 -21.27
CA CYS A 20 -4.71 -29.28 -20.47
C CYS A 20 -3.24 -29.69 -20.49
N ASN A 21 -2.39 -28.82 -21.01
CA ASN A 21 -0.95 -28.93 -20.86
C ASN A 21 -0.58 -28.82 -19.36
N PRO A 22 0.13 -29.81 -18.77
CA PRO A 22 0.52 -29.76 -17.36
C PRO A 22 1.28 -28.49 -16.96
N VAL A 23 2.00 -27.88 -17.91
CA VAL A 23 2.71 -26.61 -17.71
C VAL A 23 1.74 -25.47 -17.45
N ASP A 24 0.66 -25.37 -18.24
CA ASP A 24 -0.34 -24.31 -18.11
C ASP A 24 -1.08 -24.44 -16.76
N TYR A 25 -1.42 -25.68 -16.36
CA TYR A 25 -2.02 -25.93 -15.05
C TYR A 25 -1.14 -25.47 -13.86
N ILE A 26 0.17 -25.72 -13.94
CA ILE A 26 1.12 -25.30 -12.88
C ILE A 26 1.23 -23.77 -12.84
N ILE A 27 1.29 -23.12 -14.01
CA ILE A 27 1.33 -21.66 -14.12
C ILE A 27 0.06 -21.05 -13.54
N ASP A 28 -1.12 -21.54 -13.92
CA ASP A 28 -2.41 -21.06 -13.44
C ASP A 28 -2.56 -21.26 -11.92
N SER A 29 -2.21 -22.44 -11.42
CA SER A 29 -2.23 -22.74 -9.98
C SER A 29 -1.31 -21.79 -9.19
N ARG A 30 -0.15 -21.44 -9.75
CA ARG A 30 0.76 -20.45 -9.17
C ARG A 30 0.11 -19.07 -9.13
N HIS A 31 -0.54 -18.63 -10.21
CA HIS A 31 -1.20 -17.33 -10.25
C HIS A 31 -2.33 -17.23 -9.21
N VAL A 32 -3.19 -18.25 -9.14
CA VAL A 32 -4.28 -18.33 -8.17
C VAL A 32 -3.74 -18.27 -6.74
N LEU A 33 -2.71 -19.06 -6.42
CA LEU A 33 -2.11 -19.04 -5.09
C LEU A 33 -1.51 -17.68 -4.72
N LEU A 34 -0.86 -17.02 -5.67
CA LEU A 34 -0.30 -15.69 -5.43
C LEU A 34 -1.37 -14.64 -5.21
N ASP A 35 -2.43 -14.67 -6.02
CA ASP A 35 -3.56 -13.78 -5.84
C ASP A 35 -4.22 -14.01 -4.48
N GLU A 36 -4.44 -15.26 -4.06
CA GLU A 36 -4.98 -15.55 -2.73
C GLU A 36 -4.10 -15.02 -1.59
N LEU A 37 -2.78 -15.19 -1.69
CA LEU A 37 -1.85 -14.74 -0.66
C LEU A 37 -1.76 -13.21 -0.62
N PHE A 38 -1.69 -12.56 -1.77
CA PHE A 38 -1.62 -11.10 -1.84
C PHE A 38 -2.94 -10.43 -1.44
N ASN A 39 -4.09 -11.01 -1.83
CA ASN A 39 -5.41 -10.50 -1.46
C ASN A 39 -5.59 -10.36 0.05
N LYS A 40 -4.91 -11.16 0.87
CA LYS A 40 -4.94 -11.00 2.33
C LYS A 40 -4.48 -9.61 2.78
N PHE A 41 -3.54 -8.98 2.06
CA PHE A 41 -3.08 -7.63 2.38
C PHE A 41 -4.12 -6.54 2.09
N SER A 42 -5.18 -6.83 1.32
CA SER A 42 -6.32 -5.91 1.14
C SER A 42 -7.28 -5.86 2.34
N GLY A 43 -7.00 -6.60 3.41
CA GLY A 43 -7.79 -6.65 4.64
C GLY A 43 -7.04 -6.21 5.90
N PRO A 44 -7.71 -6.27 7.07
CA PRO A 44 -7.05 -6.09 8.36
C PRO A 44 -6.10 -7.27 8.61
N LEU A 45 -4.85 -6.98 8.96
CA LEU A 45 -3.83 -7.99 9.24
C LEU A 45 -2.91 -7.50 10.36
N ASP A 46 -2.55 -8.40 11.27
CA ASP A 46 -1.49 -8.17 12.23
C ASP A 46 -0.10 -8.50 11.63
N LEU A 47 0.95 -8.00 12.28
CA LEU A 47 2.32 -8.17 11.80
C LEU A 47 2.77 -9.64 11.72
N SER A 48 2.38 -10.48 12.69
CA SER A 48 2.78 -11.90 12.73
C SER A 48 2.17 -12.67 11.57
N THR A 49 0.87 -12.48 11.32
CA THR A 49 0.18 -13.08 10.18
C THR A 49 0.77 -12.61 8.86
N SER A 50 1.07 -11.32 8.74
CA SER A 50 1.67 -10.75 7.54
C SER A 50 3.05 -11.35 7.23
N ILE A 51 3.93 -11.49 8.22
CA ILE A 51 5.24 -12.14 8.05
C ILE A 51 5.09 -13.60 7.57
N LYS A 52 4.13 -14.35 8.12
CA LYS A 52 3.86 -15.74 7.68
C LYS A 52 3.44 -15.80 6.22
N ILE A 53 2.55 -14.89 5.78
CA ILE A 53 2.09 -14.81 4.39
C ILE A 53 3.28 -14.54 3.46
N ILE A 54 4.11 -13.55 3.79
CA ILE A 54 5.31 -13.23 3.00
C ILE A 54 6.28 -14.41 2.93
N ASN A 55 6.51 -15.10 4.04
CA ASN A 55 7.38 -16.28 4.05
C ASN A 55 6.84 -17.41 3.17
N ASN A 56 5.53 -17.50 2.97
CA ASN A 56 4.93 -18.42 2.00
C ASN A 56 5.10 -17.91 0.56
N ILE A 57 4.88 -16.62 0.29
CA ILE A 57 5.09 -16.03 -1.04
C ILE A 57 6.55 -16.22 -1.49
N ARG A 58 7.52 -16.03 -0.59
CA ARG A 58 8.96 -16.21 -0.89
C ARG A 58 9.34 -17.65 -1.29
N LYS A 59 8.51 -18.65 -0.99
CA LYS A 59 8.72 -20.04 -1.42
C LYS A 59 8.21 -20.30 -2.84
N ILE A 60 7.41 -19.40 -3.39
CA ILE A 60 6.85 -19.52 -4.75
C ILE A 60 7.89 -18.98 -5.74
N PRO A 61 8.28 -19.76 -6.76
CA PRO A 61 9.33 -19.35 -7.69
C PRO A 61 8.88 -18.19 -8.60
N TYR A 62 9.88 -17.52 -9.17
CA TYR A 62 9.72 -16.44 -10.16
C TYR A 62 8.98 -15.20 -9.66
N ILE A 63 9.26 -14.77 -8.43
CA ILE A 63 8.81 -13.48 -7.89
C ILE A 63 10.05 -12.70 -7.51
N SER A 64 10.28 -11.57 -8.16
CA SER A 64 11.38 -10.69 -7.78
C SER A 64 11.06 -9.94 -6.49
N MET A 65 12.09 -9.50 -5.78
CA MET A 65 11.90 -8.71 -4.57
C MET A 65 11.19 -7.38 -4.86
N THR A 66 11.42 -6.78 -6.03
CA THR A 66 10.72 -5.56 -6.46
C THR A 66 9.23 -5.83 -6.65
N GLN A 67 8.86 -6.92 -7.34
CA GLN A 67 7.46 -7.30 -7.49
C GLN A 67 6.80 -7.51 -6.13
N LEU A 68 7.48 -8.20 -5.20
CA LEU A 68 6.97 -8.42 -3.85
C LEU A 68 6.71 -7.09 -3.11
N ARG A 69 7.69 -6.18 -3.12
CA ARG A 69 7.58 -4.85 -2.48
C ARG A 69 6.42 -4.04 -3.04
N VAL A 70 6.34 -3.92 -4.36
CA VAL A 70 5.31 -3.14 -5.04
C VAL A 70 3.92 -3.75 -4.82
N SER A 71 3.80 -5.07 -4.94
CA SER A 71 2.51 -5.77 -4.77
C SER A 71 1.96 -5.55 -3.36
N ILE A 72 2.80 -5.68 -2.32
CA ILE A 72 2.33 -5.42 -0.94
C ILE A 72 1.75 -4.01 -0.83
N LEU A 73 2.48 -2.99 -1.29
CA LEU A 73 2.03 -1.59 -1.22
C LEU A 73 0.73 -1.36 -1.99
N GLN A 74 0.57 -1.98 -3.17
CA GLN A 74 -0.67 -1.92 -3.97
C GLN A 74 -1.86 -2.55 -3.24
N TYR A 75 -1.70 -3.72 -2.65
CA TYR A 75 -2.80 -4.33 -1.89
C TYR A 75 -3.13 -3.57 -0.59
N ARG A 76 -2.14 -2.90 0.01
CA ARG A 76 -2.39 -1.97 1.14
C ARG A 76 -3.13 -0.71 0.71
N ASP A 77 -2.92 -0.21 -0.52
CA ASP A 77 -3.76 0.85 -1.08
C ASP A 77 -5.22 0.40 -1.18
N LEU A 78 -5.50 -0.81 -1.68
CA LEU A 78 -6.86 -1.36 -1.75
C LEU A 78 -7.54 -1.40 -0.37
N PHE A 79 -6.78 -1.80 0.66
CA PHE A 79 -7.30 -1.79 2.03
C PHE A 79 -7.64 -0.37 2.49
N LEU A 80 -6.72 0.58 2.31
CA LEU A 80 -6.91 1.99 2.68
C LEU A 80 -8.12 2.59 1.95
N ASP A 81 -8.23 2.41 0.63
CA ASP A 81 -9.37 2.88 -0.16
C ASP A 81 -10.70 2.31 0.35
N SER A 82 -10.71 1.03 0.75
CA SER A 82 -11.89 0.42 1.36
C SER A 82 -12.28 1.07 2.70
N GLN A 83 -11.32 1.51 3.51
CA GLN A 83 -11.57 2.18 4.79
C GLN A 83 -12.05 3.62 4.59
N ILE A 84 -11.46 4.33 3.64
CA ILE A 84 -11.86 5.69 3.25
C ILE A 84 -13.32 5.66 2.78
N THR A 85 -13.66 4.77 1.85
CA THR A 85 -15.00 4.66 1.26
C THR A 85 -16.08 4.44 2.32
N LYS A 86 -15.81 3.64 3.36
CA LYS A 86 -16.74 3.37 4.48
C LYS A 86 -16.98 4.59 5.39
N THR A 87 -16.15 5.62 5.29
CA THR A 87 -16.14 6.75 6.24
C THR A 87 -16.75 8.02 5.66
N LEU A 88 -16.81 8.14 4.33
CA LEU A 88 -17.28 9.34 3.61
C LEU A 88 -18.74 9.75 3.90
N SER A 89 -19.55 8.92 4.59
CA SER A 89 -20.95 9.23 4.91
C SER A 89 -21.18 9.90 6.28
N LYS A 90 -20.13 10.19 7.06
CA LYS A 90 -20.24 10.61 8.47
C LYS A 90 -20.05 12.11 8.66
N LYS A 91 -20.72 12.69 9.68
CA LYS A 91 -20.31 14.00 10.24
C LYS A 91 -18.88 13.89 10.79
N ASP A 92 -18.11 14.96 10.64
CA ASP A 92 -16.68 15.04 10.98
C ASP A 92 -15.79 14.00 10.28
N TYR A 93 -16.11 13.67 9.04
CA TYR A 93 -15.38 12.64 8.29
C TYR A 93 -13.88 12.96 8.17
N ILE A 94 -13.47 14.23 8.20
CA ILE A 94 -12.07 14.63 8.06
C ILE A 94 -11.18 14.16 9.21
N TYR A 95 -11.61 14.34 10.46
CA TYR A 95 -10.81 13.87 11.58
C TYR A 95 -10.69 12.33 11.56
N LYS A 96 -11.80 11.64 11.25
CA LYS A 96 -11.79 10.18 11.08
C LYS A 96 -10.92 9.74 9.91
N LEU A 97 -10.92 10.50 8.82
CA LEU A 97 -10.09 10.24 7.65
C LEU A 97 -8.61 10.31 8.02
N ILE A 98 -8.19 11.34 8.77
CA ILE A 98 -6.80 11.46 9.25
C ILE A 98 -6.42 10.27 10.13
N ASP A 99 -7.31 9.80 11.00
CA ASP A 99 -7.06 8.60 11.81
C ASP A 99 -6.92 7.34 10.93
N ILE A 100 -7.76 7.18 9.91
CA ILE A 100 -7.67 6.06 8.96
C ILE A 100 -6.35 6.06 8.20
N PHE A 101 -5.95 7.21 7.65
CA PHE A 101 -4.65 7.34 6.99
C PHE A 101 -3.52 7.02 7.97
N ARG A 102 -3.58 7.54 9.21
CA ARG A 102 -2.55 7.29 10.22
C ARG A 102 -2.40 5.80 10.46
N ASP A 103 -3.49 5.13 10.81
CA ASP A 103 -3.47 3.75 11.26
C ASP A 103 -3.08 2.82 10.09
N CYS A 104 -3.66 3.03 8.90
CA CYS A 104 -3.32 2.21 7.72
C CYS A 104 -1.88 2.43 7.25
N MET A 105 -1.38 3.66 7.24
CA MET A 105 0.00 3.96 6.86
C MET A 105 0.98 3.43 7.90
N TYR A 106 0.67 3.57 9.19
CA TYR A 106 1.51 3.08 10.28
C TYR A 106 1.71 1.57 10.18
N ASP A 107 0.62 0.82 10.11
CA ASP A 107 0.68 -0.64 9.97
C ASP A 107 1.45 -1.07 8.73
N THR A 108 1.21 -0.39 7.60
CA THR A 108 1.88 -0.69 6.33
C THR A 108 3.38 -0.39 6.38
N ILE A 109 3.78 0.72 6.98
CA ILE A 109 5.19 1.11 7.12
C ILE A 109 5.91 0.16 8.09
N VAL A 110 5.31 -0.15 9.25
CA VAL A 110 5.85 -1.12 10.21
C VAL A 110 6.05 -2.48 9.54
N LEU A 111 5.02 -2.95 8.83
CA LEU A 111 5.08 -4.19 8.08
C LEU A 111 6.21 -4.17 7.04
N TYR A 112 6.28 -3.13 6.22
CA TYR A 112 7.27 -3.01 5.16
C TYR A 112 8.70 -3.00 5.73
N LEU A 113 8.94 -2.23 6.78
CA LEU A 113 10.25 -2.14 7.42
C LEU A 113 10.66 -3.46 8.10
N ALA A 114 9.71 -4.21 8.64
CA ALA A 114 9.97 -5.53 9.22
C ALA A 114 10.34 -6.57 8.15
N ILE A 115 9.71 -6.50 6.97
CA ILE A 115 9.93 -7.45 5.88
C ILE A 115 11.19 -7.11 5.06
N PHE A 116 11.44 -5.82 4.85
CA PHE A 116 12.50 -5.25 4.02
C PHE A 116 13.37 -4.28 4.83
N PRO A 117 14.15 -4.78 5.80
CA PRO A 117 15.01 -3.92 6.61
C PRO A 117 16.04 -3.19 5.73
N SER A 118 16.40 -1.99 6.15
CA SER A 118 17.34 -1.11 5.43
C SER A 118 18.80 -1.56 5.51
N ASP A 119 19.09 -2.69 6.17
CA ASP A 119 20.42 -3.26 6.27
C ASP A 119 20.92 -3.73 4.89
N PRO A 120 22.00 -3.13 4.34
CA PRO A 120 22.56 -3.50 3.04
C PRO A 120 23.01 -4.96 3.00
N GLU A 121 23.50 -5.50 4.11
CA GLU A 121 24.01 -6.86 4.20
C GLU A 121 22.87 -7.89 4.23
N PHE A 122 21.75 -7.57 4.90
CA PHE A 122 20.53 -8.38 4.83
C PHE A 122 19.94 -8.41 3.42
N ASN A 123 19.86 -7.25 2.77
CA ASN A 123 19.38 -7.15 1.39
C ASN A 123 20.28 -7.94 0.44
N ARG A 124 21.61 -7.85 0.60
CA ARG A 124 22.57 -8.63 -0.19
C ARG A 124 22.39 -10.14 -0.01
N ARG A 125 22.22 -10.62 1.23
CA ARG A 125 21.95 -12.05 1.51
C ARG A 125 20.66 -12.56 0.85
N MET A 126 19.60 -11.75 0.85
CA MET A 126 18.37 -12.10 0.12
C MET A 126 18.61 -12.15 -1.40
N ILE A 127 19.25 -11.12 -1.96
CA ILE A 127 19.52 -11.02 -3.40
C ILE A 127 20.42 -12.18 -3.88
N THR A 128 21.44 -12.56 -3.10
CA THR A 128 22.36 -13.66 -3.45
C THR A 128 21.71 -15.05 -3.47
N SER A 129 20.51 -15.19 -2.88
CA SER A 129 19.76 -16.45 -2.90
C SER A 129 18.88 -16.63 -4.14
N PHE A 130 18.75 -15.60 -4.97
CA PHE A 130 17.94 -15.59 -6.19
C PHE A 130 18.81 -15.43 -7.45
N ASP A 131 18.30 -15.93 -8.59
CA ASP A 131 19.02 -15.95 -9.86
C ASP A 131 19.42 -14.51 -10.32
N PRO A 132 20.72 -14.24 -10.53
CA PRO A 132 21.25 -12.91 -10.90
C PRO A 132 20.62 -12.27 -12.14
N ARG A 133 19.93 -13.05 -12.99
CA ARG A 133 19.24 -12.53 -14.18
C ARG A 133 18.05 -11.63 -13.87
N TRP A 134 17.49 -11.71 -12.65
CA TRP A 134 16.21 -11.08 -12.30
C TRP A 134 16.34 -9.82 -11.41
N GLU A 135 17.51 -9.52 -10.86
CA GLU A 135 17.70 -8.41 -9.90
C GLU A 135 18.92 -7.54 -10.25
N ARG A 136 18.79 -6.70 -11.28
CA ARG A 136 19.75 -5.62 -11.62
C ARG A 136 19.27 -4.24 -11.12
N TRP A 137 18.65 -4.17 -9.94
CA TRP A 137 18.18 -2.90 -9.37
C TRP A 137 19.03 -2.48 -8.16
N THR A 138 19.46 -1.22 -8.13
CA THR A 138 20.36 -0.67 -7.10
C THR A 138 19.64 -0.41 -5.77
N GLU A 139 20.38 -0.46 -4.65
CA GLU A 139 19.82 -0.29 -3.29
C GLU A 139 19.02 1.01 -3.08
N ILE A 140 19.36 2.07 -3.82
CA ILE A 140 18.68 3.37 -3.82
C ILE A 140 17.24 3.25 -4.31
N SER A 141 16.97 2.34 -5.25
CA SER A 141 15.63 2.14 -5.82
C SER A 141 14.61 1.66 -4.78
N TYR A 142 15.02 0.88 -3.77
CA TYR A 142 14.07 0.25 -2.83
C TYR A 142 13.51 1.19 -1.78
N LYS A 143 14.33 2.12 -1.27
CA LYS A 143 13.86 3.16 -0.34
C LYS A 143 12.87 4.12 -1.02
N ASN A 144 13.02 4.32 -2.33
CA ASN A 144 12.12 5.18 -3.10
C ASN A 144 10.68 4.63 -3.16
N HIS A 145 10.48 3.31 -3.11
CA HIS A 145 9.13 2.73 -3.18
C HIS A 145 8.29 3.08 -1.94
N LEU A 146 8.84 2.88 -0.74
CA LEU A 146 8.11 3.19 0.50
C LEU A 146 7.89 4.69 0.67
N HIS A 147 8.92 5.51 0.44
CA HIS A 147 8.80 6.97 0.52
C HIS A 147 7.80 7.51 -0.50
N GLY A 148 7.88 7.05 -1.75
CA GLY A 148 6.96 7.46 -2.82
C GLY A 148 5.52 7.05 -2.51
N TRP A 149 5.31 5.83 -2.02
CA TRP A 149 3.99 5.36 -1.61
C TRP A 149 3.41 6.18 -0.45
N ALA A 150 4.22 6.47 0.58
CA ALA A 150 3.78 7.25 1.72
C ALA A 150 3.45 8.70 1.34
N HIS A 151 4.28 9.31 0.50
CA HIS A 151 4.03 10.66 -0.03
C HIS A 151 2.76 10.71 -0.89
N LYS A 152 2.56 9.73 -1.78
CA LYS A 152 1.33 9.61 -2.59
C LYS A 152 0.07 9.59 -1.71
N ASN A 153 0.06 8.75 -0.68
CA ASN A 153 -1.08 8.64 0.23
C ASN A 153 -1.28 9.90 1.07
N LEU A 154 -0.19 10.55 1.49
CA LEU A 154 -0.27 11.83 2.19
C LEU A 154 -0.89 12.91 1.30
N ALA A 155 -0.45 13.02 0.04
CA ALA A 155 -1.03 13.96 -0.92
C ALA A 155 -2.52 13.69 -1.16
N GLN A 156 -2.93 12.42 -1.28
CA GLN A 156 -4.33 12.03 -1.41
C GLN A 156 -5.16 12.42 -0.18
N MET A 157 -4.62 12.28 1.04
CA MET A 157 -5.30 12.76 2.26
C MET A 157 -5.56 14.26 2.19
N PHE A 158 -4.59 15.04 1.73
CA PHE A 158 -4.74 16.49 1.61
C PHE A 158 -5.71 16.91 0.49
N GLU A 159 -5.83 16.14 -0.60
CA GLU A 159 -6.90 16.35 -1.58
C GLU A 159 -8.29 16.29 -0.91
N PHE A 160 -8.52 15.30 -0.05
CA PHE A 160 -9.79 15.22 0.69
C PHE A 160 -10.00 16.41 1.64
N ILE A 161 -8.95 16.89 2.30
CA ILE A 161 -9.03 18.05 3.21
C ILE A 161 -9.32 19.34 2.42
N ARG A 162 -8.66 19.53 1.27
CA ARG A 162 -8.88 20.70 0.39
C ARG A 162 -10.31 20.74 -0.15
N ASN A 163 -10.89 19.58 -0.46
CA ASN A 163 -12.24 19.49 -1.00
C ASN A 163 -13.36 19.76 0.01
N VAL A 164 -13.03 19.97 1.29
CA VAL A 164 -14.03 20.37 2.29
C VAL A 164 -14.43 21.83 2.05
N SER A 165 -15.74 22.08 1.97
CA SER A 165 -16.29 23.43 1.87
C SER A 165 -16.00 24.24 3.15
N VAL A 166 -15.68 25.52 3.01
CA VAL A 166 -15.42 26.45 4.14
C VAL A 166 -16.63 26.64 5.07
N SER A 167 -17.83 26.20 4.66
CA SER A 167 -19.01 26.15 5.52
C SER A 167 -18.94 25.10 6.64
N SER A 168 -17.96 24.19 6.60
CA SER A 168 -17.78 23.20 7.65
C SER A 168 -17.25 23.85 8.93
N GLU A 169 -17.83 23.50 10.08
CA GLU A 169 -17.39 23.89 11.44
C GLU A 169 -16.03 23.28 11.85
N ILE A 170 -15.08 23.14 10.92
CA ILE A 170 -13.75 22.59 11.22
C ILE A 170 -12.94 23.65 11.96
N CYS A 171 -12.52 23.30 13.18
CA CYS A 171 -11.56 24.09 13.95
C CYS A 171 -10.15 23.88 13.37
N PHE A 172 -9.60 24.92 12.73
CA PHE A 172 -8.29 24.86 12.08
C PHE A 172 -7.16 24.48 13.05
N GLU A 173 -7.15 25.00 14.28
CA GLU A 173 -6.12 24.64 15.27
C GLU A 173 -6.17 23.13 15.61
N ALA A 174 -7.37 22.58 15.82
CA ALA A 174 -7.54 21.16 16.08
C ALA A 174 -7.12 20.29 14.88
N LEU A 175 -7.35 20.77 13.65
CA LEU A 175 -6.88 20.12 12.44
C LEU A 175 -5.34 20.10 12.39
N ARG A 176 -4.71 21.25 12.65
CA ARG A 176 -3.26 21.41 12.70
C ARG A 176 -2.62 20.51 13.75
N GLU A 177 -3.12 20.51 14.98
CA GLU A 177 -2.63 19.65 16.06
C GLU A 177 -2.70 18.16 15.66
N LYS A 178 -3.83 17.75 15.07
CA LYS A 178 -4.01 16.35 14.65
C LYS A 178 -3.07 15.96 13.51
N LEU A 179 -2.85 16.83 12.52
CA LEU A 179 -1.92 16.58 11.43
C LEU A 179 -0.45 16.55 11.90
N MET A 180 -0.07 17.41 12.83
CA MET A 180 1.28 17.39 13.41
C MET A 180 1.50 16.14 14.28
N SER A 181 0.48 15.70 15.02
CA SER A 181 0.49 14.42 15.74
C SER A 181 0.61 13.23 14.79
N PHE A 182 -0.15 13.23 13.68
CA PHE A 182 -0.01 12.27 12.58
C PHE A 182 1.45 12.22 12.09
N ALA A 183 2.04 13.36 11.74
CA ALA A 183 3.40 13.42 11.21
C ALA A 183 4.43 12.82 12.17
N SER A 184 4.28 13.15 13.46
CA SER A 184 5.19 12.73 14.52
C SER A 184 5.18 11.22 14.76
N SER A 185 4.07 10.54 14.43
CA SER A 185 3.96 9.08 14.58
C SER A 185 4.94 8.30 13.68
N PHE A 186 5.38 8.90 12.58
CA PHE A 186 6.27 8.28 11.59
C PHE A 186 7.75 8.65 11.76
N GLY A 187 8.07 9.69 12.56
CA GLY A 187 9.44 10.19 12.68
C GLY A 187 10.44 9.14 13.18
N ARG A 188 10.02 8.23 14.05
CA ARG A 188 10.86 7.10 14.53
C ARG A 188 11.12 6.03 13.47
N MET A 189 10.33 6.02 12.39
CA MET A 189 10.46 5.10 11.27
C MET A 189 11.32 5.67 10.13
N GLY A 190 11.92 6.86 10.33
CA GLY A 190 12.73 7.54 9.33
C GLY A 190 11.92 8.28 8.26
N LEU A 191 10.61 8.47 8.49
CA LEU A 191 9.71 9.20 7.62
C LEU A 191 9.24 10.48 8.34
N ASP A 192 9.72 11.63 7.88
CA ASP A 192 9.34 12.93 8.43
C ASP A 192 8.44 13.69 7.44
N PHE A 193 7.17 13.81 7.79
CA PHE A 193 6.16 14.49 6.97
C PHE A 193 5.87 15.93 7.44
N ARG A 194 6.53 16.41 8.50
CA ARG A 194 6.17 17.69 9.14
C ARG A 194 6.30 18.87 8.19
N VAL A 195 7.37 18.91 7.40
CA VAL A 195 7.60 20.00 6.43
C VAL A 195 6.48 20.05 5.39
N PHE A 196 6.18 18.91 4.76
CA PHE A 196 5.10 18.79 3.79
C PHE A 196 3.74 19.20 4.37
N ILE A 197 3.43 18.73 5.59
CA ILE A 197 2.17 19.06 6.27
C ILE A 197 2.07 20.57 6.57
N LEU A 198 3.17 21.22 6.95
CA LEU A 198 3.19 22.66 7.19
C LEU A 198 2.92 23.45 5.90
N GLU A 199 3.52 23.04 4.78
CA GLU A 199 3.28 23.66 3.46
C GLU A 199 1.80 23.55 3.06
N GLU A 200 1.20 22.37 3.22
CA GLU A 200 -0.21 22.15 2.91
C GLU A 200 -1.16 22.92 3.83
N LEU A 201 -0.84 23.01 5.13
CA LEU A 201 -1.60 23.81 6.08
C LEU A 201 -1.62 25.30 5.69
N GLN A 202 -0.49 25.84 5.24
CA GLN A 202 -0.40 27.24 4.78
C GLN A 202 -1.29 27.50 3.57
N ILE A 203 -1.33 26.57 2.61
CA ILE A 203 -2.20 26.66 1.43
C ILE A 203 -3.67 26.67 1.86
N ILE A 204 -4.06 25.76 2.76
CA ILE A 204 -5.43 25.65 3.26
C ILE A 204 -5.84 26.91 4.04
N GLU A 205 -4.98 27.40 4.93
CA GLU A 205 -5.24 28.59 5.75
C GLU A 205 -5.45 29.83 4.90
N THR A 206 -4.57 30.05 3.92
CA THR A 206 -4.66 31.17 2.98
C THR A 206 -5.97 31.14 2.19
N ARG A 207 -6.39 29.95 1.74
CA ARG A 207 -7.68 29.78 1.05
C ARG A 207 -8.86 30.12 1.95
N ILE A 208 -8.90 29.57 3.16
CA ILE A 208 -9.99 29.81 4.13
C ILE A 208 -10.09 31.31 4.46
N LEU A 209 -8.95 31.98 4.67
CA LEU A 209 -8.92 33.41 4.96
C LEU A 209 -9.47 34.22 3.79
N LYS A 210 -9.04 33.92 2.56
CA LYS A 210 -9.51 34.60 1.35
C LYS A 210 -11.03 34.48 1.19
N GLU A 211 -11.58 33.27 1.30
CA GLU A 211 -13.02 33.03 1.16
C GLU A 211 -13.84 33.73 2.26
N LYS A 212 -13.33 33.77 3.50
CA LYS A 212 -13.99 34.49 4.60
C LYS A 212 -14.02 36.00 4.37
N ILE A 213 -12.92 36.58 3.87
CA ILE A 213 -12.85 38.01 3.53
C ILE A 213 -13.84 38.33 2.40
N GLU A 214 -13.85 37.54 1.34
CA GLU A 214 -14.77 37.72 0.21
C GLU A 214 -16.25 37.64 0.65
N SER A 215 -16.58 36.66 1.50
CA SER A 215 -17.94 36.54 2.06
C SER A 215 -18.32 37.74 2.95
N ALA A 216 -17.39 38.26 3.75
CA ALA A 216 -17.62 39.44 4.58
C ALA A 216 -17.82 40.70 3.72
N LEU A 217 -17.01 40.89 2.68
CA LEU A 217 -17.13 42.01 1.75
C LEU A 217 -18.47 41.99 0.99
N GLN A 218 -18.92 40.82 0.51
CA GLN A 218 -20.22 40.69 -0.14
C GLN A 218 -21.38 41.09 0.77
N LYS A 219 -21.32 40.74 2.06
CA LYS A 219 -22.33 41.16 3.05
C LYS A 219 -22.30 42.67 3.29
N PHE A 220 -21.11 43.28 3.25
CA PHE A 220 -20.95 44.71 3.48
C PHE A 220 -21.45 45.57 2.31
N VAL A 221 -21.32 45.08 1.06
CA VAL A 221 -21.80 45.79 -0.15
C VAL A 221 -23.33 45.74 -0.30
N LEU A 222 -24.01 44.83 0.42
CA LEU A 222 -25.47 44.69 0.43
C LEU A 222 -26.18 45.48 1.56
N ILE A 223 -25.43 46.27 2.33
CA ILE A 223 -25.92 47.20 3.36
C ILE A 223 -25.69 48.63 2.85
#